data_AF-A0E6R5-F1
#
_entry.id   AF-A0E6R5-F1
#
_cell.length_a   1.000
_cell.length_b   1.000
_cell.length_c   1.000
_cell.angle_alpha   90.00
_cell.angle_beta   90.00
_cell.angle_gamma   90.00
#
_symmetry.space_group_name_H-M   'P 1'
#
loop_
_entity.id
_entity.type
_entity.pdbx_description
1 polymer ?
#
loop_
_entity_poly.entity_id
_entity_poly.type
_entity_poly.pdbx_seq_one_letter_code
_entity_poly.pdbx_strand_id
1 'polypeptide(L)'
;MKQKIDRSRIPNSSQDILIVPVYADKLGFSLPAKLPYLPVSEDSIAETVFQANRICQKIRCEKSRIEESDPLETEKFYVTSSWVLFIVGVILFVLGFSYEDLKSTLTLLGTIFIVLPTLISIIVVIISITKSPKLIDLEQECTKKLGEFFEVQNQQYRKKGLQWSIGDEMLWIQLEKI
;
A
#
# COMPACT_ATOMS: atom_id res chain seq x y z
N MET A 1 10.49 -13.38 13.79
CA MET A 1 11.80 -13.14 14.45
C MET A 1 12.12 -11.66 14.31
N LYS A 2 12.08 -10.86 15.39
CA LYS A 2 12.39 -9.42 15.33
C LYS A 2 13.91 -9.26 15.14
N GLN A 3 14.38 -9.03 13.92
CA GLN A 3 15.77 -8.62 13.70
C GLN A 3 15.99 -7.27 14.43
N LYS A 4 16.79 -7.26 15.49
CA LYS A 4 17.26 -6.01 16.11
C LYS A 4 18.05 -5.23 15.06
N ILE A 5 17.73 -3.95 14.90
CA ILE A 5 18.54 -3.03 14.08
C ILE A 5 19.95 -3.01 14.67
N ASP A 6 20.95 -3.23 13.82
CA ASP A 6 22.34 -3.03 14.20
C ASP A 6 22.63 -1.53 14.26
N ARG A 7 22.49 -0.96 15.46
CA ARG A 7 22.71 0.47 15.71
C ARG A 7 24.16 0.90 15.51
N SER A 8 25.11 -0.03 15.38
CA SER A 8 26.51 0.30 15.14
C SER A 8 26.76 0.98 13.79
N ARG A 9 25.83 0.83 12.83
CA ARG A 9 25.89 1.45 11.50
C ARG A 9 25.37 2.88 11.46
N ILE A 10 24.68 3.34 12.49
CA ILE A 10 24.06 4.68 12.51
C ILE A 10 25.12 5.69 12.98
N PRO A 11 25.45 6.72 12.17
CA PRO A 11 26.39 7.75 12.58
C PRO A 11 25.85 8.58 13.74
N ASN A 12 26.76 9.17 14.52
CA ASN A 12 26.37 10.09 15.59
C ASN A 12 26.14 11.50 15.04
N SER A 13 25.17 12.22 15.61
CA SER A 13 25.00 13.64 15.35
C SER A 13 26.26 14.44 15.76
N SER A 14 26.61 15.43 14.94
CA SER A 14 27.70 16.37 15.17
C SER A 14 27.16 17.80 15.16
N GLN A 15 28.02 18.82 15.28
CA GLN A 15 27.58 20.22 15.22
C GLN A 15 27.02 20.60 13.84
N ASP A 16 27.51 19.97 12.78
CA ASP A 16 27.14 20.28 11.39
C ASP A 16 26.18 19.24 10.78
N ILE A 17 25.94 18.13 11.48
CA ILE A 17 25.13 17.02 11.00
C ILE A 17 24.15 16.58 12.11
N LEU A 18 22.86 16.71 11.84
CA LEU A 18 21.83 16.09 12.65
C LEU A 18 21.49 14.72 12.07
N ILE A 19 21.66 13.67 12.86
CA ILE A 19 21.19 12.32 12.55
C ILE A 19 19.90 12.03 13.31
N VAL A 20 18.86 11.62 12.58
CA VAL A 20 17.57 11.21 13.14
C VAL A 20 17.38 9.72 12.87
N PRO A 21 17.65 8.85 13.86
CA PRO A 21 17.59 7.40 13.68
C PRO A 21 16.16 6.88 13.56
N VAL A 22 16.00 5.74 12.91
CA VAL A 22 14.75 4.98 12.90
C VAL A 22 14.39 4.47 14.30
N TYR A 23 13.09 4.40 14.60
CA TYR A 23 12.56 3.80 15.82
C TYR A 23 12.96 2.33 15.98
N ALA A 24 12.99 1.84 17.23
CA ALA A 24 13.38 0.47 17.53
C ALA A 24 12.48 -0.61 16.89
N ASP A 25 11.27 -0.23 16.45
CA ASP A 25 10.29 -1.06 15.74
C ASP A 25 10.38 -0.94 14.21
N LYS A 26 11.45 -0.32 13.68
CA LYS A 26 11.81 -0.20 12.26
C LYS A 26 10.94 0.71 11.39
N LEU A 27 10.04 1.52 11.97
CA LEU A 27 9.12 2.34 11.18
C LEU A 27 9.06 3.79 11.68
N GLY A 28 9.54 4.71 10.85
CA GLY A 28 9.65 6.13 11.17
C GLY A 28 10.90 6.47 11.97
N PHE A 29 11.11 7.77 12.17
CA PHE A 29 12.30 8.40 12.72
C PHE A 29 12.00 9.05 14.08
N SER A 30 12.91 8.86 15.01
CA SER A 30 12.84 9.42 16.36
C SER A 30 13.73 10.65 16.46
N LEU A 31 13.12 11.80 16.75
CA LEU A 31 13.90 13.01 17.02
C LEU A 31 14.81 12.77 18.24
N PRO A 32 16.12 13.06 18.16
CA PRO A 32 16.98 13.01 19.33
C PRO A 32 16.55 14.08 20.35
N ALA A 33 16.70 13.76 21.65
CA ALA A 33 16.31 14.64 22.75
C ALA A 33 17.10 15.96 22.80
N LYS A 34 18.25 16.01 22.12
CA LYS A 34 19.09 17.21 22.00
C LYS A 34 19.44 17.41 20.53
N LEU A 35 19.02 18.55 19.98
CA LEU A 35 19.33 18.94 18.63
C LEU A 35 20.69 19.70 18.58
N PRO A 36 21.49 19.50 17.52
CA PRO A 36 22.66 20.33 17.29
C PRO A 36 22.26 21.75 16.88
N TYR A 37 23.18 22.69 17.05
CA TYR A 37 22.94 24.10 16.78
C TYR A 37 22.98 24.39 15.28
N LEU A 38 21.85 24.16 14.60
CA LEU A 38 21.68 24.39 13.16
C LEU A 38 20.98 25.73 12.89
N PRO A 39 21.20 26.38 11.73
CA PRO A 39 20.56 27.64 11.34
C PRO A 39 19.06 27.46 10.96
N VAL A 40 18.34 26.59 11.66
CA VAL A 40 16.91 26.28 11.46
C VAL A 40 16.26 26.07 12.83
N SER A 41 15.01 26.49 12.98
CA SER A 41 14.26 26.29 14.22
C SER A 41 14.00 24.81 14.49
N GLU A 42 14.00 24.44 15.76
CA GLU A 42 13.64 23.10 16.21
C GLU A 42 12.25 22.70 15.70
N ASP A 43 11.30 23.64 15.67
CA ASP A 43 9.95 23.41 15.13
C ASP A 43 9.95 23.00 13.66
N SER A 44 10.79 23.64 12.82
CA SER A 44 10.90 23.33 11.40
C SER A 44 11.50 21.93 11.19
N ILE A 45 12.48 21.56 12.01
CA ILE A 45 13.07 20.22 12.00
C ILE A 45 12.03 19.19 12.44
N ALA A 46 11.34 19.44 13.56
CA ALA A 46 10.32 18.55 14.11
C ALA A 46 9.17 18.33 13.11
N GLU A 47 8.70 19.39 12.44
CA GLU A 47 7.66 19.30 11.41
C GLU A 47 8.12 18.47 10.21
N THR A 48 9.37 18.66 9.76
CA THR A 48 9.91 17.89 8.62
C THR A 48 10.00 16.40 8.96
N VAL A 49 10.45 16.06 10.17
CA VAL A 49 10.53 14.68 10.66
C VAL A 49 9.12 14.09 10.86
N PHE A 50 8.17 14.89 11.35
CA PHE A 50 6.77 14.49 11.48
C PHE A 50 6.14 14.14 10.13
N GLN A 51 6.35 14.98 9.11
CA GLN A 51 5.87 14.71 7.76
C GLN A 51 6.52 13.47 7.14
N ALA A 52 7.83 13.27 7.34
CA ALA A 52 8.52 12.06 6.92
C ALA A 52 7.92 10.80 7.58
N ASN A 53 7.62 10.86 8.88
CA ASN A 53 6.94 9.77 9.60
C ASN A 53 5.55 9.48 9.06
N ARG A 54 4.79 10.53 8.73
CA ARG A 54 3.45 10.40 8.15
C ARG A 54 3.49 9.70 6.78
N ILE A 55 4.51 9.96 5.96
CA ILE A 55 4.72 9.27 4.69
C ILE A 55 4.95 7.77 4.94
N CYS A 56 5.88 7.42 5.83
CA CYS A 56 6.17 6.03 6.17
C CYS A 56 4.94 5.29 6.71
N GLN A 57 4.17 5.96 7.58
CA GLN A 57 2.94 5.40 8.13
C GLN A 57 1.88 5.16 7.04
N LYS A 58 1.72 6.09 6.09
CA LYS A 58 0.77 5.93 4.98
C LYS A 58 1.11 4.71 4.13
N ILE A 59 2.38 4.53 3.77
CA ILE A 59 2.86 3.38 2.97
C ILE A 59 2.65 2.08 3.74
N ARG A 60 2.94 2.06 5.05
CA ARG A 60 2.66 0.91 5.91
C ARG A 60 1.18 0.55 5.94
N CYS A 61 0.30 1.53 6.14
CA CYS A 61 -1.14 1.30 6.14
C CYS A 61 -1.63 0.78 4.79
N GLU A 62 -1.09 1.29 3.68
CA GLU A 62 -1.41 0.82 2.34
C GLU A 62 -0.95 -0.62 2.11
N LYS A 63 0.28 -0.95 2.50
CA LYS A 63 0.79 -2.33 2.46
C LYS A 63 -0.05 -3.28 3.32
N SER A 64 -0.34 -2.90 4.56
CA SER A 64 -1.15 -3.72 5.47
C SER A 64 -2.55 -3.93 4.90
N ARG A 65 -3.15 -2.89 4.30
CA ARG A 65 -4.44 -3.00 3.63
C ARG A 65 -4.43 -3.95 2.43
N ILE A 66 -3.34 -3.98 1.66
CA ILE A 66 -3.19 -4.88 0.50
C ILE A 66 -2.92 -6.33 0.96
N GLU A 67 -2.15 -6.51 2.03
CA GLU A 67 -1.88 -7.83 2.62
C GLU A 67 -3.11 -8.41 3.33
N GLU A 68 -3.92 -7.57 3.97
CA GLU A 68 -5.17 -7.96 4.64
C GLU A 68 -6.37 -8.02 3.69
N SER A 69 -6.32 -7.38 2.51
CA SER A 69 -7.42 -7.45 1.56
C SER A 69 -7.56 -8.85 0.99
N ASP A 70 -8.65 -9.52 1.35
CA ASP A 70 -9.02 -10.78 0.71
C ASP A 70 -9.39 -10.46 -0.76
N PRO A 71 -8.65 -11.00 -1.74
CA PRO A 71 -8.96 -10.78 -3.15
C PRO A 71 -10.36 -11.30 -3.51
N LEU A 72 -10.98 -12.15 -2.69
CA LEU A 72 -12.36 -12.62 -2.85
C LEU A 72 -13.40 -11.66 -2.26
N GLU A 73 -13.06 -10.85 -1.24
CA GLU A 73 -14.00 -9.85 -0.71
C GLU A 73 -14.30 -8.75 -1.73
N THR A 74 -13.28 -8.33 -2.48
CA THR A 74 -13.43 -7.29 -3.53
C THR A 74 -14.32 -7.80 -4.68
N GLU A 75 -14.30 -9.10 -4.94
CA GLU A 75 -15.04 -9.74 -6.04
C GLU A 75 -16.37 -10.37 -5.57
N LYS A 76 -16.71 -10.24 -4.28
CA LYS A 76 -17.90 -10.85 -3.64
C LYS A 76 -19.19 -10.47 -4.35
N PHE A 77 -19.29 -9.24 -4.84
CA PHE A 77 -20.45 -8.77 -5.60
C PHE A 77 -20.63 -9.54 -6.92
N TYR A 78 -19.54 -9.76 -7.66
CA TYR A 78 -19.57 -10.50 -8.93
C TYR A 78 -19.92 -11.97 -8.73
N VAL A 79 -19.37 -12.60 -7.70
CA VAL A 79 -19.70 -14.00 -7.36
C VAL A 79 -21.16 -14.11 -6.92
N THR A 80 -21.63 -13.20 -6.06
CA THR A 80 -23.01 -13.25 -5.54
C THR A 80 -24.05 -12.98 -6.63
N SER A 81 -23.82 -11.98 -7.49
CA SER A 81 -24.71 -11.68 -8.63
C SER A 81 -24.72 -12.82 -9.66
N SER A 82 -23.59 -13.48 -9.90
CA SER A 82 -23.51 -14.63 -10.80
C SER A 82 -24.33 -15.82 -10.28
N TRP A 83 -24.34 -16.06 -8.97
CA TRP A 83 -25.18 -17.09 -8.35
C TRP A 83 -26.69 -16.82 -8.51
N VAL A 84 -27.11 -15.56 -8.36
CA VAL A 84 -28.52 -15.19 -8.57
C VAL A 84 -28.94 -15.45 -10.03
N LEU A 85 -28.11 -15.04 -10.99
CA LEU A 85 -28.37 -15.27 -12.41
C LEU A 85 -28.42 -16.77 -12.75
N PHE A 86 -27.52 -17.57 -12.15
CA PHE A 86 -27.53 -19.02 -12.30
C PHE A 86 -28.84 -19.64 -11.81
N ILE A 87 -29.33 -19.25 -10.62
CA ILE A 87 -30.60 -19.75 -10.07
C ILE A 87 -31.78 -19.39 -10.99
N VAL A 88 -31.81 -18.15 -11.50
CA VAL A 88 -32.83 -17.72 -12.47
C VAL A 88 -32.75 -18.56 -13.74
N GLY A 89 -31.55 -18.83 -14.24
CA GLY A 89 -31.33 -19.69 -15.39
C GLY A 89 -31.86 -21.12 -15.20
N VAL A 90 -31.61 -21.71 -14.02
CA VAL A 90 -32.15 -23.04 -13.66
C VAL A 90 -33.67 -23.03 -13.64
N ILE A 91 -34.30 -22.01 -13.05
CA ILE A 91 -35.76 -21.89 -13.01
C ILE A 91 -36.32 -21.80 -14.44
N LEU A 92 -35.76 -20.94 -15.29
CA LEU A 92 -36.21 -20.80 -16.69
C LEU A 92 -36.02 -22.10 -17.49
N PHE A 93 -34.91 -22.79 -17.28
CA PHE A 93 -34.62 -24.06 -17.93
C PHE A 93 -35.65 -25.14 -17.56
N VAL A 94 -35.99 -25.26 -16.27
CA VAL A 94 -37.02 -26.20 -15.78
C VAL A 94 -38.41 -25.81 -16.31
N LEU A 95 -38.77 -24.52 -16.30
CA LEU A 95 -40.05 -24.04 -16.83
C LEU A 95 -40.20 -24.35 -18.33
N GLY A 96 -39.11 -24.36 -19.09
CA GLY A 96 -39.12 -24.76 -20.50
C GLY A 96 -39.59 -26.21 -20.73
N PHE A 97 -39.47 -27.10 -19.74
CA PHE A 97 -40.04 -28.45 -19.82
C PHE A 97 -41.53 -28.50 -19.50
N SER A 98 -42.05 -27.51 -18.76
CA SER A 98 -43.46 -27.46 -18.33
C SER A 98 -44.38 -26.74 -19.33
N TYR A 99 -43.84 -25.87 -20.18
CA TYR A 99 -44.61 -25.09 -21.15
C TYR A 99 -44.17 -25.38 -22.59
N GLU A 100 -44.92 -26.22 -23.31
CA GLU A 100 -44.56 -26.67 -24.67
C GLU A 100 -44.46 -25.52 -25.68
N ASP A 101 -45.38 -24.55 -25.62
CA ASP A 101 -45.41 -23.39 -26.54
C ASP A 101 -44.19 -22.48 -26.42
N LEU A 102 -43.55 -22.45 -25.25
CA LEU A 102 -42.41 -21.59 -24.93
C LEU A 102 -41.11 -22.37 -24.70
N LYS A 103 -41.14 -23.68 -24.91
CA LYS A 103 -40.04 -24.60 -24.59
C LYS A 103 -38.72 -24.16 -25.17
N SER A 104 -38.67 -23.89 -26.47
CA SER A 104 -37.43 -23.50 -27.17
C SER A 104 -36.85 -22.20 -26.59
N THR A 105 -37.70 -21.19 -26.39
CA THR A 105 -37.29 -19.87 -25.90
C THR A 105 -36.82 -19.92 -24.45
N LEU A 106 -37.57 -20.60 -23.57
CA LEU A 106 -37.25 -20.71 -22.14
C LEU A 106 -36.02 -21.57 -21.88
N THR A 107 -35.87 -22.68 -22.60
CA THR A 107 -34.67 -23.53 -22.48
C THR A 107 -33.42 -22.82 -23.00
N LEU A 108 -33.50 -22.09 -24.11
CA LEU A 108 -32.39 -21.30 -24.63
C LEU A 108 -31.98 -20.19 -23.64
N LEU A 109 -32.94 -19.40 -23.16
CA LEU A 109 -32.67 -18.35 -22.17
C LEU A 109 -32.11 -18.95 -20.88
N GLY A 110 -32.72 -20.00 -20.34
CA GLY A 110 -32.21 -20.69 -19.15
C GLY A 110 -30.77 -21.17 -19.32
N THR A 111 -30.44 -21.73 -20.49
CA THR A 111 -29.07 -22.17 -20.81
C THR A 111 -28.09 -20.99 -20.82
N ILE A 112 -28.46 -19.84 -21.40
CA ILE A 112 -27.62 -18.63 -21.40
C ILE A 112 -27.38 -18.14 -19.97
N PHE A 113 -28.42 -18.07 -19.15
CA PHE A 113 -28.33 -17.64 -17.75
C PHE A 113 -27.61 -18.64 -16.84
N ILE A 114 -27.39 -19.89 -17.28
CA ILE A 114 -26.56 -20.87 -16.58
C ILE A 114 -25.09 -20.74 -17.02
N VAL A 115 -24.85 -20.78 -18.33
CA VAL A 115 -23.49 -20.87 -18.90
C VAL A 115 -22.72 -19.57 -18.69
N LEU A 116 -23.36 -18.42 -18.95
CA LEU A 116 -22.67 -17.13 -18.97
C LEU A 116 -22.19 -16.69 -17.58
N PRO A 117 -23.00 -16.79 -16.50
CA PRO A 117 -22.53 -16.50 -15.14
C PRO A 117 -21.50 -17.51 -14.62
N THR A 118 -21.57 -18.77 -15.06
CA THR A 118 -20.57 -19.79 -14.72
C THR A 118 -19.20 -19.43 -15.30
N LEU A 119 -19.17 -19.02 -16.58
CA LEU A 119 -17.94 -18.54 -17.23
C LEU A 119 -17.38 -17.29 -16.54
N ILE A 120 -18.23 -16.31 -16.24
CA ILE A 120 -17.83 -15.10 -15.51
C ILE A 120 -17.22 -15.46 -14.15
N SER A 121 -17.87 -16.35 -13.40
CA SER A 121 -17.37 -16.78 -12.08
C SER A 121 -16.00 -17.45 -12.18
N ILE A 122 -15.79 -18.31 -13.18
CA ILE A 122 -14.50 -18.96 -13.43
C ILE A 122 -13.43 -17.90 -13.75
N ILE A 123 -13.73 -16.92 -14.62
CA ILE A 123 -12.80 -15.84 -14.97
C ILE A 123 -12.43 -15.03 -13.73
N VAL A 124 -13.41 -14.66 -12.91
CA VAL A 124 -13.18 -13.91 -11.66
C VAL A 124 -12.30 -14.71 -10.69
N VAL A 125 -12.55 -16.01 -10.52
CA VAL A 125 -11.72 -16.88 -9.68
C VAL A 125 -10.29 -16.97 -10.22
N ILE A 126 -10.11 -17.14 -11.54
CA ILE A 126 -8.78 -17.16 -12.16
C ILE A 126 -8.06 -15.83 -11.95
N ILE A 127 -8.72 -14.69 -12.17
CA ILE A 127 -8.16 -13.36 -11.93
C ILE A 127 -7.80 -13.18 -10.44
N SER A 128 -8.64 -13.67 -9.53
CA SER A 128 -8.42 -13.59 -8.09
C SER A 128 -7.19 -14.40 -7.66
N ILE A 129 -7.02 -15.61 -8.19
CA ILE A 129 -5.86 -16.48 -7.92
C ILE A 129 -4.58 -15.94 -8.57
N THR A 130 -4.69 -15.35 -9.77
CA THR A 130 -3.53 -14.84 -10.53
C THR A 130 -3.10 -13.44 -10.12
N LYS A 131 -3.96 -12.66 -9.47
CA LYS A 131 -3.57 -11.46 -8.73
C LYS A 131 -2.78 -11.89 -7.49
N SER A 132 -1.52 -12.26 -7.70
CA SER A 132 -0.55 -12.30 -6.61
C SER A 132 -0.57 -10.95 -5.89
N PRO A 133 -0.59 -10.91 -4.54
CA PRO A 133 -0.50 -9.66 -3.82
C PRO A 133 0.71 -8.90 -4.34
N LYS A 134 0.52 -7.65 -4.77
CA LYS A 134 1.66 -6.79 -5.07
C LYS A 134 2.45 -6.67 -3.78
N LEU A 135 3.56 -7.42 -3.69
CA LEU A 135 4.49 -7.30 -2.59
C LEU A 135 5.10 -5.91 -2.70
N ILE A 136 4.52 -4.95 -1.98
CA ILE A 136 5.12 -3.63 -1.82
C ILE A 136 6.38 -3.87 -0.99
N ASP A 137 7.54 -3.72 -1.64
CA ASP A 137 8.79 -3.57 -0.91
C ASP A 137 8.71 -2.23 -0.17
N LEU A 138 8.50 -2.34 1.14
CA LEU A 138 8.19 -1.18 1.98
C LEU A 138 9.39 -0.23 2.03
N GLU A 139 10.60 -0.77 1.99
CA GLU A 139 11.84 0.01 2.04
C GLU A 139 12.03 0.80 0.76
N GLN A 140 11.86 0.16 -0.41
CA GLN A 140 11.99 0.84 -1.70
C GLN A 140 10.94 1.94 -1.88
N GLU A 141 9.68 1.65 -1.56
CA GLU A 141 8.61 2.64 -1.73
C GLU A 141 8.76 3.80 -0.74
N CYS A 142 9.16 3.53 0.51
CA CYS A 142 9.46 4.60 1.48
C CYS A 142 10.65 5.45 1.02
N THR A 143 11.75 4.83 0.58
CA THR A 143 12.94 5.55 0.11
C THR A 143 12.61 6.45 -1.06
N LYS A 144 11.83 5.96 -2.03
CA LYS A 144 11.38 6.74 -3.18
C LYS A 144 10.52 7.93 -2.75
N LYS A 145 9.50 7.71 -1.92
CA LYS A 145 8.56 8.75 -1.48
C LYS A 145 9.21 9.80 -0.57
N LEU A 146 10.12 9.36 0.30
CA LEU A 146 10.93 10.27 1.12
C LEU A 146 11.92 11.06 0.26
N GLY A 147 12.51 10.45 -0.77
CA GLY A 147 13.39 11.13 -1.71
C GLY A 147 12.67 12.28 -2.43
N GLU A 148 11.50 11.98 -3.01
CA GLU A 148 10.61 12.99 -3.62
C GLU A 148 10.26 14.12 -2.64
N PHE A 149 9.96 13.79 -1.38
CA PHE A 149 9.67 14.77 -0.34
C PHE A 149 10.87 15.66 0.00
N PHE A 150 12.04 15.07 0.20
CA PHE A 150 13.24 15.82 0.56
C PHE A 150 13.76 16.67 -0.59
N GLU A 151 13.61 16.25 -1.85
CA GLU A 151 13.93 17.12 -2.99
C GLU A 151 13.17 18.45 -2.95
N VAL A 152 11.87 18.41 -2.60
CA VAL A 152 11.05 19.61 -2.46
C VAL A 152 11.47 20.43 -1.23
N GLN A 153 11.63 19.79 -0.07
CA GLN A 153 12.04 20.48 1.16
C GLN A 153 13.42 21.14 1.00
N ASN A 154 14.35 20.46 0.33
CA ASN A 154 15.71 20.93 0.11
C ASN A 154 15.77 22.23 -0.71
N GLN A 155 14.75 22.58 -1.49
CA GLN A 155 14.69 23.89 -2.15
C GLN A 155 14.66 25.05 -1.14
N GLN A 156 14.09 24.83 0.04
CA GLN A 156 14.05 25.82 1.13
C GLN A 156 15.29 25.72 2.02
N TYR A 157 15.70 24.51 2.39
CA TYR A 157 16.86 24.29 3.28
C TYR A 157 18.19 24.67 2.62
N ARG A 158 18.35 24.49 1.30
CA ARG A 158 19.57 24.90 0.57
C ARG A 158 19.83 26.39 0.65
N LYS A 159 18.79 27.22 0.76
CA LYS A 159 18.93 28.68 0.97
C LYS A 159 19.59 29.02 2.32
N LYS A 160 19.56 28.09 3.27
CA LYS A 160 20.17 28.19 4.60
C LYS A 160 21.48 27.37 4.70
N GLY A 161 21.98 26.88 3.57
CA GLY A 161 23.18 26.04 3.52
C GLY A 161 22.99 24.66 4.13
N LEU A 162 21.78 24.09 4.05
CA LEU A 162 21.46 22.78 4.63
C LEU A 162 20.77 21.87 3.61
N GLN A 163 20.93 20.56 3.78
CA GLN A 163 20.28 19.55 2.97
C GLN A 163 19.87 18.33 3.80
N TRP A 164 18.65 17.86 3.58
CA TRP A 164 18.18 16.56 4.03
C TRP A 164 18.58 15.47 3.06
N SER A 165 19.03 14.34 3.60
CA SER A 165 19.28 13.11 2.85
C SER A 165 18.84 11.89 3.66
N ILE A 166 18.61 10.80 2.94
CA ILE A 166 18.23 9.51 3.53
C ILE A 166 19.51 8.71 3.71
N GLY A 167 19.71 8.18 4.92
CA GLY A 167 20.83 7.30 5.24
C GLY A 167 20.64 5.90 4.67
N ASP A 168 21.66 5.05 4.86
CA ASP A 168 21.68 3.69 4.32
C ASP A 168 20.47 2.88 4.79
N GLU A 169 19.87 2.12 3.88
CA GLU A 169 18.75 1.20 4.15
C GLU A 169 17.59 1.87 4.94
N MET A 170 17.40 3.18 4.76
CA MET A 170 16.41 3.99 5.49
C MET A 170 16.61 3.97 7.03
N LEU A 171 17.78 3.58 7.54
CA LEU A 171 18.06 3.44 8.97
C LEU A 171 18.08 4.78 9.72
N TRP A 172 18.32 5.88 9.02
CA TRP A 172 18.23 7.24 9.53
C TRP A 172 17.92 8.22 8.41
N ILE A 173 17.49 9.43 8.78
CA ILE A 173 17.57 10.61 7.92
C ILE A 173 18.59 11.57 8.53
N GLN A 174 19.29 12.31 7.69
CA GLN A 174 20.27 13.28 8.14
C GLN A 174 20.00 14.65 7.54
N LEU A 175 20.26 15.67 8.34
CA LEU A 175 20.31 17.06 7.93
C LEU A 175 21.75 17.53 8.06
N GLU A 176 22.38 17.85 6.95
CA GLU A 176 23.79 18.23 6.88
C GLU A 176 23.97 19.62 6.27
N LYS A 177 25.05 20.29 6.66
CA LYS A 177 25.47 21.57 6.09
C LYS A 177 26.16 21.36 4.73
N ILE A 178 25.80 22.20 3.76
CA ILE A 178 26.37 22.24 2.39
C ILE A 178 27.54 23.21 2.33
#